data_AF-A0A944Y5X2-F1
#
_entry.id   AF-A0A944Y5X2-F1
#
_cell.length_a   1.000
_cell.length_b   1.000
_cell.length_c   1.000
_cell.angle_alpha   90.00
_cell.angle_beta   90.00
_cell.angle_gamma   90.00
#
_symmetry.space_group_name_H-M   'P 1'
#
loop_
_entity.id
_entity.type
_entity.pdbx_description
1 polymer ?
#
loop_
_entity_poly.entity_id
_entity_poly.type
_entity_poly.pdbx_seq_one_letter_code
_entity_poly.pdbx_strand_id
1 'polypeptide(L)'
;MLKGSKLLLLIIALLLVSCGKRSRIRTTCRNPLENPTSSTKKVKGLVANTNGLVAYLNKRKFGLVSFVIVEPQYTPINPLVLSEAAINRELQEINAKIVKNFPPKIQNWLLHGSVSEFEEDELDRVALQEMVSSVSLLQGKSERWNNYQCSLGELALKTSDDVSVFYQLDKKDCQENSKDANYNPQCLEFMLKNWSSRGDFISAAERLPIEGLMTSMCGHFNSTETCQRQFLKHVQKGNLTEYYHALKESYRKEKYNTFFSLAAGPRKFKCNRGNNGVVEMTIPFLKTGAEDKFFRGGLAHGLLYAEKIWSNSKFKMKFNIAASGDSTNMINLNFQNGITSSVSDESPTTINLNAQLAGTALLKTVSHEFGHVLGFPDCYIEYYQRSKKEIIYYELEAESQNLMCSHKNGWKIPDSYFEQLVEQSCLF
;
A
#
# COMPACT_ATOMS: atom_id res chain seq x y z
N MET A 1 29.97 41.92 -29.30
CA MET A 1 28.92 41.07 -29.91
C MET A 1 29.35 39.61 -29.77
N LEU A 2 28.40 38.69 -29.50
CA LEU A 2 28.58 37.24 -29.20
C LEU A 2 28.94 36.84 -27.74
N LYS A 3 28.04 37.12 -26.79
CA LYS A 3 27.96 36.42 -25.49
C LYS A 3 26.55 35.89 -25.14
N GLY A 4 25.65 35.77 -26.13
CA GLY A 4 24.23 35.40 -25.92
C GLY A 4 23.84 33.96 -26.26
N SER A 5 24.63 33.20 -27.05
CA SER A 5 24.15 31.93 -27.62
C SER A 5 24.36 30.68 -26.75
N LYS A 6 25.23 30.70 -25.73
CA LYS A 6 25.47 29.50 -24.89
C LYS A 6 24.42 29.31 -23.79
N LEU A 7 23.78 30.39 -23.33
CA LEU A 7 22.75 30.31 -22.29
C LEU A 7 21.41 29.79 -22.84
N LEU A 8 21.09 30.10 -24.10
CA LEU A 8 19.86 29.65 -24.75
C LEU A 8 19.87 28.14 -25.07
N LEU A 9 21.02 27.58 -25.43
CA LEU A 9 21.19 26.14 -25.67
C LEU A 9 21.13 25.31 -24.38
N LEU A 10 21.56 25.86 -23.24
CA LEU A 10 21.46 25.19 -21.94
C LEU A 10 20.01 25.14 -21.42
N ILE A 11 19.22 26.19 -21.68
CA ILE A 11 17.80 26.26 -21.30
C ILE A 11 16.95 25.32 -22.17
N ILE A 12 17.26 25.18 -23.46
CA ILE A 12 16.57 24.23 -24.34
C ILE A 12 16.93 22.77 -23.99
N ALA A 13 18.18 22.50 -23.56
CA ALA A 13 18.58 21.16 -23.10
C ALA A 13 17.93 20.78 -21.75
N LEU A 14 17.67 21.74 -20.86
CA LEU A 14 16.96 21.50 -19.59
C LEU A 14 15.44 21.37 -19.76
N LEU A 15 14.85 21.97 -20.79
CA LEU A 15 13.42 21.83 -21.11
C LEU A 15 13.07 20.56 -21.91
N LEU A 16 14.07 19.82 -22.40
CA LEU A 16 13.86 18.57 -23.16
C LEU A 16 14.01 17.28 -22.33
N VAL A 17 14.18 17.39 -21.00
CA VAL A 17 14.39 16.21 -20.11
C VAL A 17 13.12 15.72 -19.40
N SER A 18 11.94 16.34 -19.54
CA SER A 18 10.77 15.94 -18.74
C SER A 18 9.40 15.96 -19.44
N CYS A 19 9.33 15.53 -20.69
CA CYS A 19 8.08 15.05 -21.28
C CYS A 19 8.32 13.74 -22.03
N GLY A 20 8.68 12.70 -21.26
CA GLY A 20 8.58 11.33 -21.72
C GLY A 20 7.12 11.03 -22.04
N LYS A 21 6.73 11.15 -23.32
CA LYS A 21 5.54 10.48 -23.85
C LYS A 21 5.65 9.02 -23.40
N ARG A 22 4.83 8.61 -22.41
CA ARG A 22 4.61 7.19 -22.10
C ARG A 22 4.15 6.56 -23.41
N SER A 23 5.06 5.91 -24.14
CA SER A 23 4.65 5.06 -25.26
C SER A 23 3.83 3.96 -24.63
N ARG A 24 2.50 4.02 -24.77
CA ARG A 24 1.59 2.94 -24.43
C ARG A 24 1.92 1.77 -25.34
N ILE A 25 2.98 1.02 -25.03
CA ILE A 25 3.12 -0.35 -25.50
C ILE A 25 2.06 -1.11 -24.71
N ARG A 26 0.81 -1.09 -25.21
CA ARG A 26 -0.19 -2.11 -24.87
C ARG A 26 0.31 -3.40 -25.52
N THR A 27 1.35 -4.00 -24.96
CA THR A 27 1.55 -5.43 -25.11
C THR A 27 0.30 -6.04 -24.52
N THR A 28 -0.57 -6.57 -25.38
CA THR A 28 -1.71 -7.38 -24.98
C THR A 28 -1.14 -8.57 -24.23
N CYS A 29 -1.00 -8.41 -22.92
CA CYS A 29 -0.76 -9.53 -22.06
C CYS A 29 -2.00 -10.42 -22.22
N ARG A 30 -1.84 -11.59 -22.84
CA ARG A 30 -2.90 -12.60 -22.79
C ARG A 30 -3.25 -12.77 -21.33
N ASN A 31 -4.55 -12.72 -21.04
CA ASN A 31 -5.07 -12.67 -19.69
C ASN A 31 -4.32 -13.70 -18.83
N PRO A 32 -3.52 -13.30 -17.83
CA PRO A 32 -2.68 -14.24 -17.07
C PRO A 32 -3.52 -15.30 -16.35
N LEU A 33 -4.85 -15.13 -16.28
CA LEU A 33 -5.81 -16.17 -15.88
C LEU A 33 -5.87 -17.37 -16.85
N GLU A 34 -5.51 -17.21 -18.12
CA GLU A 34 -5.51 -18.28 -19.12
C GLU A 34 -4.34 -19.25 -18.94
N ASN A 35 -3.22 -18.80 -18.36
CA ASN A 35 -2.03 -19.63 -18.12
C ASN A 35 -1.46 -19.39 -16.71
N PRO A 36 -2.18 -19.82 -15.65
CA PRO A 36 -1.70 -19.65 -14.28
C PRO A 36 -0.42 -20.44 -14.05
N THR A 37 0.46 -19.91 -13.19
CA THR A 37 1.69 -20.60 -12.80
C THR A 37 1.39 -21.94 -12.13
N SER A 38 2.41 -22.82 -12.06
CA SER A 38 2.28 -24.11 -11.38
C SER A 38 1.85 -23.94 -9.92
N SER A 39 2.41 -22.96 -9.18
CA SER A 39 1.97 -22.69 -7.80
C SER A 39 0.52 -22.23 -7.74
N THR A 40 0.09 -21.30 -8.60
CA THR A 40 -1.30 -20.80 -8.61
C THR A 40 -2.31 -21.91 -8.88
N LYS A 41 -2.01 -22.87 -9.76
CA LYS A 41 -2.87 -24.04 -9.98
C LYS A 41 -3.01 -24.88 -8.71
N LYS A 42 -1.91 -25.13 -7.99
CA LYS A 42 -1.92 -25.89 -6.74
C LYS A 42 -2.69 -25.16 -5.63
N VAL A 43 -2.49 -23.85 -5.49
CA VAL A 43 -3.23 -23.02 -4.53
C VAL A 43 -4.74 -23.06 -4.82
N LYS A 44 -5.15 -22.92 -6.09
CA LYS A 44 -6.56 -23.05 -6.49
C LYS A 44 -7.15 -24.42 -6.13
N GLY A 45 -6.39 -25.50 -6.31
CA GLY A 45 -6.80 -26.85 -5.89
C GLY A 45 -7.02 -26.94 -4.38
N LEU A 46 -6.08 -26.43 -3.58
CA LEU A 46 -6.20 -26.40 -2.12
C LEU A 46 -7.41 -25.57 -1.67
N VAL A 47 -7.62 -24.38 -2.26
CA VAL A 47 -8.80 -23.53 -2.00
C VAL A 47 -10.10 -24.27 -2.31
N ALA A 48 -10.19 -24.95 -3.45
CA ALA A 48 -11.37 -25.71 -3.83
C ALA A 48 -11.67 -26.84 -2.83
N ASN A 49 -10.63 -27.56 -2.39
CA ASN A 49 -10.75 -28.63 -1.40
C ASN A 49 -11.23 -28.08 -0.04
N THR A 50 -10.62 -26.99 0.43
CA THR A 50 -10.99 -26.31 1.68
C THR A 50 -12.42 -25.79 1.64
N ASN A 51 -12.84 -25.15 0.56
CA ASN A 51 -14.21 -24.68 0.38
C ASN A 51 -15.21 -25.85 0.33
N GLY A 52 -14.84 -26.97 -0.30
CA GLY A 52 -15.63 -28.20 -0.30
C GLY A 52 -15.85 -28.74 1.12
N LEU A 53 -14.80 -28.76 1.95
CA LEU A 53 -14.90 -29.20 3.35
C LEU A 53 -15.79 -28.27 4.18
N VAL A 54 -15.60 -26.94 4.06
CA VAL A 54 -16.43 -25.95 4.76
C VAL A 54 -17.90 -26.07 4.35
N ALA A 55 -18.18 -26.23 3.06
CA ALA A 55 -19.53 -26.42 2.55
C ALA A 55 -20.17 -27.71 3.07
N TYR A 56 -19.40 -28.81 3.13
CA TYR A 56 -19.84 -30.08 3.71
C TYR A 56 -20.23 -29.91 5.19
N LEU A 57 -19.38 -29.24 5.98
CA LEU A 57 -19.64 -28.99 7.40
C LEU A 57 -20.87 -28.08 7.62
N ASN A 58 -21.04 -27.04 6.78
CA ASN A 58 -22.19 -26.15 6.86
C ASN A 58 -23.52 -26.86 6.57
N LYS A 59 -23.55 -27.81 5.61
CA LYS A 59 -24.76 -28.60 5.31
C LYS A 59 -25.24 -29.43 6.49
N ARG A 60 -24.32 -29.90 7.32
CA ARG A 60 -24.62 -30.65 8.55
C ARG A 60 -24.94 -29.76 9.76
N LYS A 61 -25.23 -28.46 9.52
CA LYS A 61 -25.63 -27.46 10.52
C LYS A 61 -24.57 -27.23 11.61
N PHE A 62 -23.30 -27.47 11.33
CA PHE A 62 -22.24 -27.32 12.32
C PHE A 62 -21.89 -25.86 12.66
N GLY A 63 -22.57 -24.89 12.02
CA GLY A 63 -22.51 -23.49 12.38
C GLY A 63 -21.10 -22.93 12.29
N LEU A 64 -20.37 -23.20 11.21
CA LEU A 64 -19.13 -22.48 10.96
C LEU A 64 -19.49 -21.01 10.75
N VAL A 65 -19.33 -20.24 11.82
CA VAL A 65 -19.49 -18.80 11.87
C VAL A 65 -18.61 -18.20 10.77
N SER A 66 -19.11 -17.17 10.10
CA SER A 66 -18.37 -16.43 9.07
C SER A 66 -16.93 -16.17 9.53
N PHE A 67 -15.97 -16.80 8.86
CA PHE A 67 -14.58 -16.66 9.24
C PHE A 67 -14.12 -15.24 8.90
N VAL A 68 -13.72 -14.49 9.94
CA VAL A 68 -13.07 -13.20 9.75
C VAL A 68 -11.61 -13.49 9.41
N ILE A 69 -11.25 -13.30 8.14
CA ILE A 69 -9.85 -13.38 7.71
C ILE A 69 -9.14 -12.14 8.25
N VAL A 70 -8.22 -12.34 9.20
CA VAL A 70 -7.35 -11.27 9.68
C VAL A 70 -6.11 -11.25 8.78
N GLU A 71 -6.10 -10.37 7.79
CA GLU A 71 -4.89 -10.15 6.98
C GLU A 71 -3.77 -9.56 7.85
N PRO A 72 -2.51 -10.02 7.73
CA PRO A 72 -1.41 -9.41 8.46
C PRO A 72 -1.16 -7.97 7.99
N GLN A 73 -0.67 -7.11 8.89
CA GLN A 73 -0.19 -5.78 8.49
C GLN A 73 1.18 -5.93 7.84
N TYR A 74 1.35 -5.31 6.68
CA TYR A 74 2.62 -5.29 5.97
C TYR A 74 3.27 -3.93 6.17
N THR A 75 4.41 -3.91 6.84
CA THR A 75 5.14 -2.67 7.16
C THR A 75 6.46 -2.63 6.40
N PRO A 76 7.14 -1.48 6.30
CA PRO A 76 8.44 -1.44 5.63
C PRO A 76 9.50 -2.38 6.24
N ILE A 77 9.32 -2.80 7.50
CA ILE A 77 10.21 -3.75 8.20
C ILE A 77 9.79 -5.20 7.96
N ASN A 78 8.49 -5.45 7.80
CA ASN A 78 7.93 -6.75 7.50
C ASN A 78 7.03 -6.66 6.26
N PRO A 79 7.64 -6.52 5.07
CA PRO A 79 6.88 -6.36 3.85
C PRO A 79 6.25 -7.68 3.43
N LEU A 80 5.16 -7.60 2.68
CA LEU A 80 4.65 -8.71 1.90
C LEU A 80 5.63 -8.99 0.76
N VAL A 81 6.10 -10.24 0.69
CA VAL A 81 6.94 -10.73 -0.40
C VAL A 81 6.12 -11.67 -1.26
N LEU A 82 6.00 -11.35 -2.55
CA LEU A 82 5.28 -12.17 -3.53
C LEU A 82 6.26 -12.68 -4.58
N SER A 83 6.42 -14.00 -4.62
CA SER A 83 7.18 -14.69 -5.65
C SER A 83 6.68 -16.12 -5.78
N GLU A 84 6.98 -16.75 -6.90
CA GLU A 84 6.69 -18.18 -7.09
C GLU A 84 7.34 -19.03 -5.97
N ALA A 85 8.55 -18.67 -5.54
CA ALA A 85 9.25 -19.35 -4.45
C ALA A 85 8.56 -19.12 -3.09
N ALA A 86 8.17 -17.88 -2.79
CA ALA A 86 7.47 -17.54 -1.55
C ALA A 86 6.11 -18.25 -1.43
N ILE A 87 5.32 -18.28 -2.52
CA ILE A 87 4.04 -18.97 -2.58
C ILE A 87 4.22 -20.48 -2.39
N ASN A 88 5.19 -21.10 -3.08
CA ASN A 88 5.44 -22.53 -2.93
C ASN A 88 5.90 -22.92 -1.52
N ARG A 89 6.73 -22.08 -0.87
CA ARG A 89 7.15 -22.30 0.52
C ARG A 89 5.95 -22.23 1.48
N GLU A 90 5.12 -21.21 1.38
CA GLU A 90 3.93 -21.07 2.24
C GLU A 90 2.91 -22.20 1.99
N LEU A 91 2.75 -22.64 0.74
CA LEU A 91 1.96 -23.82 0.40
C LEU A 91 2.49 -25.09 1.08
N GLN A 92 3.80 -25.31 1.10
CA GLN A 92 4.43 -26.43 1.80
C GLN A 92 4.21 -26.35 3.32
N GLU A 93 4.32 -25.17 3.90
CA GLU A 93 4.04 -24.94 5.32
C GLU A 93 2.59 -25.24 5.68
N ILE A 94 1.63 -24.81 4.86
CA ILE A 94 0.20 -25.14 5.04
C ILE A 94 -0.01 -26.65 4.92
N ASN A 95 0.56 -27.31 3.91
CA ASN A 95 0.45 -28.76 3.76
C ASN A 95 1.04 -29.51 4.97
N ALA A 96 2.18 -29.06 5.51
CA ALA A 96 2.77 -29.62 6.71
C ALA A 96 1.87 -29.44 7.95
N LYS A 97 1.24 -28.26 8.10
CA LYS A 97 0.23 -28.02 9.15
C LYS A 97 -0.98 -28.93 9.00
N ILE A 98 -1.43 -29.17 7.75
CA ILE A 98 -2.53 -30.08 7.47
C ILE A 98 -2.20 -31.50 7.97
N VAL A 99 -1.02 -32.01 7.60
CA VAL A 99 -0.55 -33.34 8.03
C VAL A 99 -0.38 -33.45 9.54
N LYS A 100 0.07 -32.37 10.19
CA LYS A 100 0.30 -32.36 11.64
C LYS A 100 -1.00 -32.32 12.46
N ASN A 101 -1.98 -31.52 12.04
CA ASN A 101 -3.08 -31.11 12.91
C ASN A 101 -4.42 -31.82 12.63
N PHE A 102 -4.55 -32.53 11.50
CA PHE A 102 -5.83 -33.15 11.13
C PHE A 102 -5.72 -34.67 11.02
N PRO A 103 -6.80 -35.43 11.24
CA PRO A 103 -6.82 -36.88 11.04
C PRO A 103 -6.66 -37.25 9.55
N PRO A 104 -6.20 -38.47 9.22
CA PRO A 104 -5.89 -38.87 7.84
C PRO A 104 -7.02 -38.65 6.82
N LYS A 105 -8.28 -38.81 7.22
CA LYS A 105 -9.44 -38.57 6.34
C LYS A 105 -9.55 -37.10 5.92
N ILE A 106 -9.38 -36.18 6.87
CA ILE A 106 -9.39 -34.73 6.61
C ILE A 106 -8.15 -34.31 5.84
N GLN A 107 -6.98 -34.88 6.15
CA GLN A 107 -5.77 -34.65 5.36
C GLN A 107 -5.99 -35.02 3.89
N ASN A 108 -6.55 -36.21 3.64
CA ASN A 108 -6.83 -36.69 2.30
C ASN A 108 -7.86 -35.80 1.56
N TRP A 109 -8.88 -35.31 2.27
CA TRP A 109 -9.80 -34.32 1.71
C TRP A 109 -9.08 -33.03 1.31
N LEU A 110 -8.36 -32.40 2.24
CA LEU A 110 -7.73 -31.10 2.01
C LEU A 110 -6.63 -31.16 0.93
N LEU A 111 -5.82 -32.22 0.92
CA LEU A 111 -4.68 -32.34 0.00
C LEU A 111 -5.05 -32.93 -1.36
N HIS A 112 -6.06 -33.81 -1.43
CA HIS A 112 -6.38 -34.58 -2.63
C HIS A 112 -7.82 -34.42 -3.13
N GLY A 113 -8.69 -33.73 -2.39
CA GLY A 113 -10.10 -33.53 -2.76
C GLY A 113 -10.95 -34.80 -2.63
N SER A 114 -10.46 -35.82 -1.94
CA SER A 114 -11.16 -37.10 -1.78
C SER A 114 -12.17 -37.02 -0.64
N VAL A 115 -13.42 -37.37 -0.94
CA VAL A 115 -14.54 -37.36 0.02
C VAL A 115 -14.61 -38.72 0.71
N SER A 116 -14.16 -38.80 1.96
CA SER A 116 -14.50 -39.91 2.85
C SER A 116 -15.35 -39.39 4.01
N GLU A 117 -16.35 -40.16 4.41
CA GLU A 117 -17.13 -39.86 5.61
C GLU A 117 -16.21 -39.93 6.84
N PHE A 118 -16.27 -38.88 7.67
CA PHE A 118 -15.54 -38.79 8.93
C PHE A 118 -16.50 -38.35 10.04
N GLU A 119 -16.20 -38.76 11.27
CA GLU A 119 -16.95 -38.39 12.46
C GLU A 119 -16.48 -37.03 12.98
N GLU A 120 -17.40 -36.26 13.55
CA GLU A 120 -17.17 -34.85 13.91
C GLU A 120 -16.17 -34.68 15.06
N ASP A 121 -16.14 -35.62 16.00
CA ASP A 121 -15.29 -35.61 17.18
C ASP A 121 -13.79 -35.65 16.84
N GLU A 122 -13.45 -36.01 15.60
CA GLU A 122 -12.08 -35.99 15.07
C GLU A 122 -11.61 -34.59 14.61
N LEU A 123 -12.49 -33.58 14.58
CA LEU A 123 -12.19 -32.27 13.98
C LEU A 123 -11.89 -31.17 15.02
N ASP A 124 -10.63 -30.75 15.08
CA ASP A 124 -10.24 -29.51 15.77
C ASP A 124 -10.74 -28.28 14.98
N ARG A 125 -11.80 -27.65 15.48
CA ARG A 125 -12.43 -26.48 14.86
C ARG A 125 -11.52 -25.25 14.84
N VAL A 126 -10.66 -25.08 15.85
CA VAL A 126 -9.73 -23.95 15.92
C VAL A 126 -8.65 -24.13 14.86
N ALA A 127 -8.06 -25.33 14.78
CA ALA A 127 -7.11 -25.65 13.73
C ALA A 127 -7.72 -25.51 12.33
N LEU A 128 -8.98 -25.92 12.14
CA LEU A 128 -9.70 -25.74 10.87
C LEU A 128 -9.84 -24.26 10.50
N GLN A 129 -10.24 -23.41 11.45
CA GLN A 129 -10.38 -21.97 11.23
C GLN A 129 -9.06 -21.31 10.84
N GLU A 130 -7.97 -21.66 11.54
CA GLU A 130 -6.63 -21.16 11.22
C GLU A 130 -6.18 -21.61 9.83
N MET A 131 -6.48 -22.86 9.45
CA MET A 131 -6.18 -23.41 8.13
C MET A 131 -6.96 -22.69 7.03
N VAL A 132 -8.29 -22.53 7.18
CA VAL A 132 -9.14 -21.80 6.22
C VAL A 132 -8.60 -20.38 6.01
N SER A 133 -8.25 -19.69 7.10
CA SER A 133 -7.69 -18.34 7.04
C SER A 133 -6.35 -18.33 6.29
N SER A 134 -5.45 -19.27 6.59
CA SER A 134 -4.15 -19.40 5.92
C SER A 134 -4.29 -19.68 4.43
N VAL A 135 -5.21 -20.57 4.04
CA VAL A 135 -5.49 -20.90 2.63
C VAL A 135 -6.04 -19.69 1.88
N SER A 136 -6.95 -18.92 2.50
CA SER A 136 -7.49 -17.70 1.89
C SER A 136 -6.42 -16.62 1.70
N LEU A 137 -5.51 -16.45 2.68
CA LEU A 137 -4.39 -15.50 2.55
C LEU A 137 -3.43 -15.91 1.44
N LEU A 138 -3.11 -17.21 1.34
CA LEU A 138 -2.26 -17.74 0.28
C LEU A 138 -2.92 -17.57 -1.11
N GLN A 139 -4.24 -17.73 -1.19
CA GLN A 139 -5.00 -17.44 -2.41
C GLN A 139 -4.83 -15.99 -2.85
N GLY A 140 -5.06 -15.02 -1.95
CA GLY A 140 -4.91 -13.60 -2.27
C GLY A 140 -3.49 -13.25 -2.74
N LYS A 141 -2.46 -13.79 -2.07
CA LYS A 141 -1.05 -13.64 -2.50
C LYS A 141 -0.81 -14.23 -3.88
N SER A 142 -1.33 -15.43 -4.15
CA SER A 142 -1.16 -16.11 -5.44
C SER A 142 -1.86 -15.39 -6.58
N GLU A 143 -3.06 -14.88 -6.35
CA GLU A 143 -3.81 -14.12 -7.35
C GLU A 143 -3.11 -12.80 -7.66
N ARG A 144 -2.66 -12.08 -6.61
CA ARG A 144 -1.88 -10.85 -6.75
C ARG A 144 -0.60 -11.08 -7.54
N TRP A 145 0.19 -12.10 -7.20
CA TRP A 145 1.40 -12.49 -7.96
C TRP A 145 1.11 -12.78 -9.43
N ASN A 146 0.05 -13.54 -9.71
CA ASN A 146 -0.34 -13.89 -11.08
C ASN A 146 -0.77 -12.66 -11.89
N ASN A 147 -1.52 -11.75 -11.27
CA ASN A 147 -1.97 -10.50 -11.91
C ASN A 147 -0.79 -9.60 -12.29
N TYR A 148 0.26 -9.53 -11.46
CA TYR A 148 1.41 -8.67 -11.71
C TYR A 148 2.46 -9.21 -12.69
N GLN A 149 2.37 -10.48 -13.13
CA GLN A 149 3.35 -11.04 -14.06
C GLN A 149 3.52 -10.18 -15.33
N CYS A 150 2.45 -9.52 -15.75
CA CYS A 150 2.41 -8.65 -16.91
C CYS A 150 3.03 -7.26 -16.70
N SER A 151 3.14 -6.83 -15.44
CA SER A 151 3.58 -5.49 -15.06
C SER A 151 4.90 -5.50 -14.30
N LEU A 152 5.62 -6.63 -14.24
CA LEU A 152 6.91 -6.73 -13.55
C LEU A 152 7.95 -5.72 -14.07
N GLY A 153 7.90 -5.39 -15.36
CA GLY A 153 8.75 -4.36 -15.96
C GLY A 153 8.48 -2.97 -15.37
N GLU A 154 7.22 -2.59 -15.27
CA GLU A 154 6.77 -1.31 -14.69
C GLU A 154 7.03 -1.27 -13.19
N LEU A 155 6.71 -2.34 -12.47
CA LEU A 155 6.99 -2.49 -11.04
C LEU A 155 8.49 -2.43 -10.73
N ALA A 156 9.36 -2.90 -11.62
CA ALA A 156 10.80 -2.81 -11.41
C ALA A 156 11.30 -1.35 -11.44
N LEU A 157 10.64 -0.48 -12.20
CA LEU A 157 10.97 0.95 -12.25
C LEU A 157 10.60 1.65 -10.93
N LYS A 158 9.59 1.14 -10.20
CA LYS A 158 9.18 1.64 -8.88
C LYS A 158 10.14 1.29 -7.74
N THR A 159 11.21 0.55 -7.99
CA THR A 159 12.24 0.30 -6.95
C THR A 159 12.83 1.59 -6.39
N SER A 160 12.83 2.68 -7.18
CA SER A 160 13.27 4.01 -6.72
C SER A 160 12.37 4.63 -5.65
N ASP A 161 11.15 4.11 -5.51
CA ASP A 161 10.14 4.59 -4.58
C ASP A 161 10.25 3.87 -3.23
N ASP A 162 11.17 2.90 -3.10
CA ASP A 162 11.40 2.18 -1.85
C ASP A 162 11.94 3.12 -0.75
N VAL A 163 11.10 3.38 0.25
CA VAL A 163 11.44 4.19 1.43
C VAL A 163 11.73 3.33 2.68
N SER A 164 11.86 2.01 2.54
CA SER A 164 12.07 1.11 3.67
C SER A 164 13.36 1.42 4.43
N VAL A 165 14.39 1.89 3.72
CA VAL A 165 15.66 2.32 4.31
C VAL A 165 15.49 3.53 5.23
N PHE A 166 14.74 4.53 4.78
CA PHE A 166 14.40 5.70 5.59
C PHE A 166 13.65 5.28 6.85
N TYR A 167 12.64 4.42 6.71
CA TYR A 167 11.84 3.93 7.83
C TYR A 167 12.66 3.12 8.84
N GLN A 168 13.59 2.29 8.37
CA GLN A 168 14.50 1.52 9.24
C GLN A 168 15.44 2.41 10.05
N LEU A 169 15.94 3.50 9.46
CA LEU A 169 16.77 4.48 10.16
C LEU A 169 15.92 5.33 11.13
N ASP A 170 14.75 5.80 10.70
CA ASP A 170 13.84 6.62 11.51
C ASP A 170 13.36 5.87 12.76
N LYS A 171 13.07 4.56 12.68
CA LYS A 171 12.77 3.73 13.86
C LYS A 171 13.92 3.59 14.85
N LYS A 172 15.15 3.82 14.40
CA LYS A 172 16.35 3.77 15.25
C LYS A 172 16.67 5.15 15.87
N ASP A 173 15.95 6.21 15.49
CA ASP A 173 16.15 7.52 16.12
C ASP A 173 15.80 7.50 17.60
N CYS A 174 16.35 8.46 18.34
CA CYS A 174 16.14 8.56 19.77
C CYS A 174 14.67 8.85 20.05
N GLN A 175 13.95 7.84 20.55
CA GLN A 175 12.69 8.08 21.23
C GLN A 175 13.01 8.59 22.63
N GLU A 176 12.28 9.59 23.12
CA GLU A 176 12.57 10.27 24.40
C GLU A 176 12.66 9.32 25.61
N ASN A 177 12.21 8.07 25.48
CA ASN A 177 12.16 7.06 26.54
C ASN A 177 12.97 5.77 26.27
N SER A 178 13.74 5.66 25.17
CA SER A 178 14.50 4.44 24.86
C SER A 178 15.87 4.44 25.55
N LYS A 179 15.92 4.02 26.81
CA LYS A 179 17.17 3.71 27.52
C LYS A 179 17.31 2.20 27.64
N ASP A 180 18.52 1.68 27.44
CA ASP A 180 18.77 0.27 27.76
C ASP A 180 18.87 0.03 29.28
N ALA A 181 19.03 -1.23 29.67
CA ALA A 181 19.17 -1.63 31.08
C ALA A 181 20.33 -0.93 31.82
N ASN A 182 21.29 -0.37 31.07
CA ASN A 182 22.45 0.36 31.56
C ASN A 182 22.32 1.88 31.39
N TYR A 183 21.13 2.39 31.08
CA TYR A 183 20.85 3.81 30.82
C TYR A 183 21.59 4.40 29.61
N ASN A 184 22.19 3.57 28.75
CA ASN A 184 22.80 4.04 27.52
C ASN A 184 21.69 4.25 26.48
N PRO A 185 21.66 5.41 25.81
CA PRO A 185 20.74 5.62 24.70
C PRO A 185 21.18 4.73 23.52
N GLN A 186 20.47 3.62 23.29
CA GLN A 186 20.64 2.76 22.11
C GLN A 186 19.97 3.36 20.88
N CYS A 187 20.20 4.65 20.64
CA CYS A 187 19.62 5.35 19.51
C CYS A 187 20.68 5.75 18.49
N LEU A 188 20.21 5.92 17.25
CA LEU A 188 21.04 6.16 16.09
C LEU A 188 21.94 7.38 16.28
N GLU A 189 21.44 8.48 16.84
CA GLU A 189 22.24 9.67 17.05
C GLU A 189 23.46 9.44 17.96
N PHE A 190 23.26 8.71 19.07
CA PHE A 190 24.35 8.33 19.98
C PHE A 190 25.37 7.44 19.28
N MET A 191 24.89 6.50 18.45
CA MET A 191 25.76 5.65 17.64
C MET A 191 26.57 6.48 16.63
N LEU A 192 25.94 7.39 15.90
CA LEU A 192 26.64 8.22 14.90
C LEU A 192 27.67 9.15 15.55
N LYS A 193 27.38 9.70 16.73
CA LYS A 193 28.32 10.54 17.50
C LYS A 193 29.57 9.78 17.95
N ASN A 194 29.41 8.49 18.28
CA ASN A 194 30.49 7.62 18.76
C ASN A 194 31.02 6.66 17.66
N TRP A 195 30.86 7.02 16.39
CA TRP A 195 31.23 6.13 15.28
C TRP A 195 32.74 5.78 15.27
N SER A 196 33.60 6.74 15.64
CA SER A 196 35.06 6.58 15.58
C SER A 196 35.69 5.96 16.83
N SER A 197 34.97 5.90 17.96
CA SER A 197 35.46 5.19 19.15
C SER A 197 35.54 3.69 18.84
N ARG A 198 36.74 3.13 18.80
CA ARG A 198 36.97 1.72 18.49
C ARG A 198 36.52 0.87 19.67
N GLY A 199 35.47 0.06 19.49
CA GLY A 199 35.14 -1.07 20.37
C GLY A 199 34.17 -0.81 21.52
N ASP A 200 34.09 0.41 22.05
CA ASP A 200 33.38 0.61 23.34
C ASP A 200 31.87 0.85 23.22
N PHE A 201 31.36 1.29 22.06
CA PHE A 201 29.97 1.75 21.95
C PHE A 201 29.15 1.10 20.83
N ILE A 202 29.79 0.61 19.76
CA ILE A 202 29.10 0.03 18.60
C ILE A 202 29.97 -1.06 18.00
N SER A 203 29.43 -2.27 17.92
CA SER A 203 30.12 -3.40 17.30
C SER A 203 30.24 -3.24 15.78
N ALA A 204 31.20 -3.93 15.16
CA ALA A 204 31.31 -3.96 13.70
C ALA A 204 30.02 -4.52 13.03
N ALA A 205 29.34 -5.45 13.71
CA ALA A 205 28.09 -6.04 13.26
C ALA A 205 26.92 -5.03 13.22
N GLU A 206 26.96 -3.97 14.03
CA GLU A 206 25.96 -2.89 14.04
C GLU A 206 26.32 -1.75 13.08
N ARG A 207 27.61 -1.46 12.90
CA ARG A 207 28.07 -0.42 11.96
C ARG A 207 27.73 -0.75 10.51
N LEU A 208 27.98 -1.98 10.08
CA LEU A 208 27.80 -2.38 8.68
C LEU A 208 26.35 -2.18 8.19
N PRO A 209 25.30 -2.59 8.94
CA PRO A 209 23.91 -2.27 8.60
C PRO A 209 23.63 -0.77 8.52
N ILE A 210 24.11 0.04 9.48
CA ILE A 210 23.84 1.49 9.50
C ILE A 210 24.51 2.19 8.31
N GLU A 211 25.77 1.85 8.02
CA GLU A 211 26.49 2.34 6.84
C GLU A 211 25.75 1.96 5.56
N GLY A 212 25.33 0.69 5.42
CA GLY A 212 24.56 0.20 4.29
C GLY A 212 23.25 0.96 4.10
N LEU A 213 22.51 1.21 5.19
CA LEU A 213 21.27 1.99 5.16
C LEU A 213 21.52 3.45 4.76
N MET A 214 22.48 4.14 5.38
CA MET A 214 22.75 5.55 5.06
C MET A 214 23.26 5.73 3.63
N THR A 215 24.14 4.85 3.16
CA THR A 215 24.63 4.88 1.76
C THR A 215 23.52 4.55 0.77
N SER A 216 22.63 3.60 1.10
CA SER A 216 21.45 3.30 0.29
C SER A 216 20.47 4.48 0.24
N MET A 217 20.21 5.14 1.36
CA MET A 217 19.35 6.33 1.44
C MET A 217 19.90 7.48 0.57
N CYS A 218 21.21 7.71 0.64
CA CYS A 218 21.91 8.66 -0.24
C CYS A 218 21.84 8.26 -1.72
N GLY A 219 21.83 6.96 -2.02
CA GLY A 219 21.78 6.41 -3.37
C GLY A 219 20.55 6.85 -4.19
N HIS A 220 19.50 7.36 -3.54
CA HIS A 220 18.35 7.94 -4.25
C HIS A 220 18.65 9.31 -4.87
N PHE A 221 19.69 10.01 -4.41
CA PHE A 221 20.08 11.35 -4.86
C PHE A 221 21.41 11.35 -5.62
N ASN A 222 22.29 10.40 -5.33
CA ASN A 222 23.66 10.37 -5.82
C ASN A 222 24.07 8.94 -6.23
N SER A 223 25.18 8.82 -6.97
CA SER A 223 25.76 7.50 -7.24
C SER A 223 26.29 6.84 -5.97
N THR A 224 26.27 5.50 -5.93
CA THR A 224 26.77 4.70 -4.80
C THR A 224 28.19 5.10 -4.38
N GLU A 225 29.08 5.33 -5.35
CA GLU A 225 30.46 5.77 -5.09
C GLU A 225 30.51 7.16 -4.42
N THR A 226 29.69 8.11 -4.87
CA THR A 226 29.59 9.43 -4.24
C THR A 226 29.07 9.31 -2.82
N CYS A 227 28.05 8.49 -2.58
CA CYS A 227 27.50 8.26 -1.24
C CYS A 227 28.52 7.63 -0.28
N GLN A 228 29.27 6.62 -0.74
CA GLN A 228 30.35 6.02 0.05
C GLN A 228 31.45 7.05 0.39
N ARG A 229 31.87 7.86 -0.59
CA ARG A 229 32.86 8.92 -0.36
C ARG A 229 32.36 10.00 0.61
N GLN A 230 31.10 10.42 0.49
CA GLN A 230 30.48 11.38 1.41
C GLN A 230 30.42 10.81 2.83
N PHE A 231 29.93 9.58 2.97
CA PHE A 231 29.87 8.87 4.25
C PHE A 231 31.25 8.82 4.93
N LEU A 232 32.27 8.31 4.22
CA LEU A 232 33.65 8.22 4.76
C LEU A 232 34.24 9.58 5.12
N LYS A 233 33.98 10.61 4.31
CA LYS A 233 34.39 11.99 4.60
C LYS A 233 33.78 12.50 5.90
N HIS A 234 32.50 12.21 6.15
CA HIS A 234 31.82 12.61 7.39
C HIS A 234 32.26 11.80 8.62
N VAL A 235 32.58 10.52 8.43
CA VAL A 235 33.24 9.69 9.47
C VAL A 235 34.58 10.30 9.87
N GLN A 236 35.44 10.65 8.90
CA GLN A 236 36.76 11.23 9.17
C GLN A 236 36.69 12.59 9.89
N LYS A 237 35.63 13.36 9.62
CA LYS A 237 35.40 14.67 10.24
C LYS A 237 34.67 14.59 11.60
N GLY A 238 34.18 13.43 12.00
CA GLY A 238 33.40 13.27 13.22
C GLY A 238 32.04 13.99 13.20
N ASN A 239 31.46 14.21 12.02
CA ASN A 239 30.19 14.93 11.84
C ASN A 239 29.15 14.09 11.08
N LEU A 240 29.08 12.80 11.44
CA LEU A 240 28.19 11.83 10.81
C LEU A 240 26.72 12.06 11.19
N THR A 241 26.47 12.59 12.39
CA THR A 241 25.13 12.98 12.86
C THR A 241 24.53 14.08 11.99
N GLU A 242 25.29 15.14 11.71
CA GLU A 242 24.85 16.24 10.84
C GLU A 242 24.60 15.75 9.40
N TYR A 243 25.46 14.86 8.90
CA TYR A 243 25.24 14.23 7.59
C TYR A 243 23.95 13.41 7.55
N TYR A 244 23.69 12.60 8.57
CA TYR A 244 22.45 11.84 8.70
C TYR A 244 21.22 12.75 8.71
N HIS A 245 21.20 13.81 9.53
CA HIS A 245 20.06 14.71 9.59
C HIS A 245 19.80 15.43 8.27
N ALA A 246 20.84 15.92 7.60
CA ALA A 246 20.69 16.56 6.29
C ALA A 246 20.15 15.58 5.23
N LEU A 247 20.68 14.35 5.22
CA LEU A 247 20.22 13.30 4.32
C LEU A 247 18.77 12.90 4.62
N LYS A 248 18.44 12.69 5.90
CA LYS A 248 17.11 12.34 6.38
C LYS A 248 16.07 13.39 5.98
N GLU A 249 16.36 14.67 6.18
CA GLU A 249 15.42 15.74 5.85
C GLU A 249 15.20 15.87 4.33
N SER A 250 16.28 15.76 3.55
CA SER A 250 16.18 15.74 2.08
C SER A 250 15.32 14.55 1.61
N TYR A 251 15.58 13.35 2.16
CA TYR A 251 14.81 12.14 1.88
C TYR A 251 13.34 12.27 2.27
N ARG A 252 13.08 12.79 3.48
CA ARG A 252 11.73 13.01 3.98
C ARG A 252 10.96 13.90 3.02
N LYS A 253 11.51 15.05 2.65
CA LYS A 253 10.85 16.04 1.80
C LYS A 253 10.63 15.55 0.37
N GLU A 254 11.64 14.92 -0.24
CA GLU A 254 11.62 14.59 -1.67
C GLU A 254 11.05 13.20 -1.98
N LYS A 255 10.97 12.29 -1.00
CA LYS A 255 10.52 10.90 -1.18
C LYS A 255 9.42 10.49 -0.23
N TYR A 256 9.60 10.65 1.08
CA TYR A 256 8.62 10.13 2.03
C TYR A 256 7.33 10.96 2.05
N ASN A 257 7.44 12.28 2.12
CA ASN A 257 6.29 13.17 2.22
C ASN A 257 5.42 13.17 0.97
N THR A 258 5.95 12.74 -0.18
CA THR A 258 5.17 12.68 -1.44
C THR A 258 4.03 11.66 -1.37
N PHE A 259 4.10 10.66 -0.50
CA PHE A 259 3.01 9.70 -0.25
C PHE A 259 1.87 10.28 0.59
N PHE A 260 2.08 11.42 1.24
CA PHE A 260 1.10 12.07 2.12
C PHE A 260 0.73 13.48 1.64
N SER A 261 1.23 13.84 0.45
CA SER A 261 1.02 15.14 -0.14
C SER A 261 0.08 15.05 -1.32
N LEU A 262 -0.74 16.08 -1.49
CA LEU A 262 -1.59 16.25 -2.64
C LEU A 262 -0.74 16.31 -3.92
N ALA A 263 -1.15 15.58 -4.95
CA ALA A 263 -0.46 15.58 -6.24
C ALA A 263 -0.42 16.99 -6.85
N ALA A 264 0.62 17.27 -7.63
CA ALA A 264 0.78 18.57 -8.28
C ALA A 264 -0.39 18.85 -9.25
N GLY A 265 -0.98 20.04 -9.13
CA GLY A 265 -2.14 20.44 -9.94
C GLY A 265 -3.42 19.70 -9.56
N PRO A 266 -3.81 19.69 -8.28
CA PRO A 266 -5.01 19.00 -7.85
C PRO A 266 -6.27 19.63 -8.46
N ARG A 267 -7.33 18.83 -8.51
CA ARG A 267 -8.64 19.32 -8.94
C ARG A 267 -9.10 20.44 -8.01
N LYS A 268 -9.66 21.48 -8.63
CA LYS A 268 -10.22 22.63 -7.93
C LYS A 268 -11.72 22.45 -7.71
N PHE A 269 -12.18 22.74 -6.50
CA PHE A 269 -13.58 22.63 -6.08
C PHE A 269 -14.07 23.95 -5.50
N LYS A 270 -15.37 24.22 -5.64
CA LYS A 270 -15.98 25.39 -5.02
C LYS A 270 -15.97 25.21 -3.51
N CYS A 271 -15.47 26.21 -2.79
CA CYS A 271 -15.45 26.24 -1.34
C CYS A 271 -16.11 27.52 -0.82
N ASN A 272 -16.78 27.43 0.33
CA ASN A 272 -17.29 28.58 1.05
C ASN A 272 -16.63 28.63 2.42
N ARG A 273 -16.21 29.81 2.88
CA ARG A 273 -15.72 30.01 4.25
C ARG A 273 -16.84 30.59 5.10
N GLY A 274 -17.31 29.82 6.08
CA GLY A 274 -18.31 30.27 7.03
C GLY A 274 -17.76 31.33 7.99
N ASN A 275 -18.66 32.08 8.65
CA ASN A 275 -18.31 33.13 9.62
C ASN A 275 -17.51 32.60 10.83
N ASN A 276 -17.62 31.32 11.14
CA ASN A 276 -16.87 30.62 12.19
C ASN A 276 -15.50 30.10 11.71
N GLY A 277 -15.08 30.43 10.49
CA GLY A 277 -13.83 29.96 9.90
C GLY A 277 -13.88 28.53 9.34
N VAL A 278 -15.00 27.82 9.46
CA VAL A 278 -15.16 26.48 8.88
C VAL A 278 -15.22 26.60 7.37
N VAL A 279 -14.39 25.82 6.66
CA VAL A 279 -14.40 25.73 5.20
C VAL A 279 -15.32 24.60 4.77
N GLU A 280 -16.27 24.88 3.88
CA GLU A 280 -17.13 23.88 3.26
C GLU A 280 -16.78 23.73 1.78
N MET A 281 -16.32 22.53 1.38
CA MET A 281 -16.03 22.16 0.01
C MET A 281 -17.23 21.43 -0.62
N THR A 282 -17.71 21.92 -1.76
CA THR A 282 -18.81 21.30 -2.52
C THR A 282 -18.27 20.47 -3.68
N ILE A 283 -18.61 19.18 -3.66
CA ILE A 283 -18.18 18.20 -4.64
C ILE A 283 -19.31 17.90 -5.62
N PRO A 284 -19.17 18.22 -6.92
CA PRO A 284 -20.18 17.85 -7.91
C PRO A 284 -20.17 16.34 -8.19
N PHE A 285 -21.32 15.69 -8.06
CA PHE A 285 -21.45 14.24 -8.25
C PHE A 285 -22.63 13.89 -9.18
N LEU A 286 -22.37 13.07 -10.20
CA LEU A 286 -23.37 12.66 -11.20
C LEU A 286 -24.02 11.34 -10.79
N LYS A 287 -25.35 11.34 -10.66
CA LYS A 287 -26.13 10.12 -10.44
C LYS A 287 -26.32 9.37 -11.77
N THR A 288 -25.91 8.11 -11.84
CA THR A 288 -25.95 7.30 -13.09
C THR A 288 -27.08 6.27 -13.14
N GLY A 289 -27.84 6.10 -12.06
CA GLY A 289 -28.94 5.13 -11.94
C GLY A 289 -28.47 3.69 -11.72
N ALA A 290 -27.21 3.37 -12.03
CA ALA A 290 -26.59 2.09 -11.66
C ALA A 290 -26.63 1.86 -10.15
N GLU A 291 -26.64 2.94 -9.39
CA GLU A 291 -26.51 2.91 -7.93
C GLU A 291 -27.84 2.57 -7.25
N ASP A 292 -28.96 2.75 -7.98
CA ASP A 292 -30.29 2.34 -7.51
C ASP A 292 -30.47 0.81 -7.57
N LYS A 293 -29.73 0.10 -8.45
CA LYS A 293 -29.81 -1.38 -8.59
C LYS A 293 -28.95 -2.15 -7.59
N PHE A 294 -27.82 -1.59 -7.19
CA PHE A 294 -26.87 -2.30 -6.34
C PHE A 294 -27.25 -2.29 -4.85
N PHE A 295 -28.16 -1.41 -4.42
CA PHE A 295 -28.31 -1.16 -3.00
C PHE A 295 -29.74 -0.90 -2.54
N ARG A 296 -30.28 -1.78 -1.68
CA ARG A 296 -31.46 -1.47 -0.84
C ARG A 296 -31.14 -0.48 0.31
N GLY A 297 -30.11 0.38 0.14
CA GLY A 297 -29.73 1.44 1.09
C GLY A 297 -28.26 1.92 1.06
N GLY A 298 -27.53 1.98 -0.08
CA GLY A 298 -26.05 1.86 -0.05
C GLY A 298 -25.18 2.94 -0.70
N LEU A 299 -25.51 3.55 -1.85
CA LEU A 299 -24.66 4.64 -2.36
C LEU A 299 -24.79 5.90 -1.50
N ALA A 300 -26.01 6.29 -1.14
CA ALA A 300 -26.22 7.44 -0.27
C ALA A 300 -25.43 7.25 1.05
N HIS A 301 -25.42 6.05 1.61
CA HIS A 301 -24.61 5.75 2.79
C HIS A 301 -23.10 5.79 2.51
N GLY A 302 -22.63 5.29 1.36
CA GLY A 302 -21.24 5.40 0.93
C GLY A 302 -20.77 6.85 0.81
N LEU A 303 -21.54 7.70 0.12
CA LEU A 303 -21.25 9.12 -0.04
C LEU A 303 -21.34 9.87 1.30
N LEU A 304 -22.37 9.64 2.10
CA LEU A 304 -22.48 10.23 3.45
C LEU A 304 -21.31 9.78 4.35
N TYR A 305 -20.85 8.54 4.22
CA TYR A 305 -19.69 8.05 4.93
C TYR A 305 -18.39 8.73 4.44
N ALA A 306 -18.24 8.93 3.13
CA ALA A 306 -17.14 9.69 2.56
C ALA A 306 -17.17 11.16 3.02
N GLU A 307 -18.31 11.84 3.01
CA GLU A 307 -18.50 13.18 3.60
C GLU A 307 -18.03 13.23 5.05
N LYS A 308 -18.45 12.25 5.85
CA LYS A 308 -18.09 12.16 7.26
C LYS A 308 -16.59 11.97 7.46
N ILE A 309 -15.97 11.05 6.72
CA ILE A 309 -14.54 10.72 6.86
C ILE A 309 -13.65 11.87 6.37
N TRP A 310 -14.04 12.52 5.28
CA TRP A 310 -13.37 13.70 4.72
C TRP A 310 -13.92 15.01 5.30
N SER A 311 -14.30 14.99 6.57
CA SER A 311 -14.68 16.17 7.34
C SER A 311 -14.08 16.13 8.75
N ASN A 312 -13.76 17.30 9.30
CA ASN A 312 -13.39 17.47 10.70
C ASN A 312 -14.12 18.69 11.29
N SER A 313 -13.63 19.26 12.40
CA SER A 313 -14.24 20.44 13.04
C SER A 313 -14.02 21.74 12.26
N LYS A 314 -13.00 21.81 11.39
CA LYS A 314 -12.59 23.02 10.64
C LYS A 314 -12.88 22.92 9.13
N PHE A 315 -13.09 21.72 8.62
CA PHE A 315 -13.34 21.43 7.21
C PHE A 315 -14.55 20.51 7.06
N LYS A 316 -15.45 20.85 6.14
CA LYS A 316 -16.63 20.06 5.79
C LYS A 316 -16.63 19.76 4.30
N MET A 317 -16.89 18.51 3.95
CA MET A 317 -17.13 18.09 2.58
C MET A 317 -18.61 17.79 2.38
N LYS A 318 -19.17 18.23 1.25
CA LYS A 318 -20.55 17.92 0.86
C LYS A 318 -20.64 17.58 -0.63
N PHE A 319 -21.39 16.54 -0.95
CA PHE A 319 -21.73 16.20 -2.32
C PHE A 319 -22.94 17.00 -2.80
N ASN A 320 -22.80 17.63 -3.98
CA ASN A 320 -23.90 18.17 -4.75
C ASN A 320 -24.27 17.17 -5.84
N ILE A 321 -25.27 16.34 -5.54
CA ILE A 321 -25.71 15.25 -6.41
C ILE A 321 -26.67 15.80 -7.48
N ALA A 322 -26.31 15.69 -8.75
CA ALA A 322 -27.18 16.07 -9.86
C ALA A 322 -27.59 14.84 -10.70
N ALA A 323 -28.83 14.85 -11.18
CA ALA A 323 -29.36 13.79 -12.05
C ALA A 323 -28.86 13.88 -13.50
N SER A 324 -28.33 15.04 -13.90
CA SER A 324 -27.70 15.27 -15.20
C SER A 324 -26.65 16.37 -15.06
N GLY A 325 -25.64 16.36 -15.93
CA GLY A 325 -24.60 17.37 -15.97
C GLY A 325 -23.42 16.93 -16.82
N ASP A 326 -22.46 17.84 -16.97
CA ASP A 326 -21.22 17.57 -17.70
C ASP A 326 -20.35 16.56 -16.93
N SER A 327 -20.30 15.33 -17.41
CA SER A 327 -19.55 14.22 -16.80
C SER A 327 -18.05 14.47 -16.69
N THR A 328 -17.49 15.43 -17.43
CA THR A 328 -16.06 15.74 -17.37
C THR A 328 -15.68 16.46 -16.05
N ASN A 329 -16.64 17.15 -15.46
CA ASN A 329 -16.46 17.95 -14.24
C ASN A 329 -17.11 17.31 -13.00
N MET A 330 -17.99 16.34 -13.19
CA MET A 330 -18.72 15.65 -12.12
C MET A 330 -18.13 14.28 -11.84
N ILE A 331 -18.00 13.94 -10.56
CA ILE A 331 -17.55 12.63 -10.12
C ILE A 331 -18.66 11.61 -10.37
N ASN A 332 -18.32 10.44 -10.88
CA ASN A 332 -19.25 9.35 -11.10
C ASN A 332 -18.68 8.01 -10.65
N LEU A 333 -19.57 7.04 -10.45
CA LEU A 333 -19.22 5.67 -10.11
C LEU A 333 -19.54 4.75 -11.27
N ASN A 334 -18.63 3.82 -11.53
CA ASN A 334 -18.76 2.80 -12.55
C ASN A 334 -18.60 1.42 -11.90
N PHE A 335 -19.69 0.69 -11.73
CA PHE A 335 -19.68 -0.62 -11.09
C PHE A 335 -19.30 -1.72 -12.08
N GLN A 336 -18.27 -2.51 -11.76
CA GLN A 336 -17.80 -3.61 -12.59
C GLN A 336 -17.51 -4.86 -11.76
N ASN A 337 -17.76 -6.04 -12.32
CA ASN A 337 -17.49 -7.31 -11.64
C ASN A 337 -16.02 -7.70 -11.79
N GLY A 338 -15.41 -8.18 -10.70
CA GLY A 338 -14.09 -8.81 -10.74
C GLY A 338 -12.92 -7.86 -10.99
N ILE A 339 -13.13 -6.55 -10.81
CA ILE A 339 -12.04 -5.56 -10.85
C ILE A 339 -11.55 -5.21 -9.46
N THR A 340 -10.32 -4.72 -9.35
CA THR A 340 -9.92 -3.93 -8.18
C THR A 340 -10.50 -2.53 -8.36
N SER A 341 -11.11 -1.98 -7.30
CA SER A 341 -11.59 -0.60 -7.34
C SER A 341 -10.42 0.36 -7.60
N SER A 342 -10.68 1.41 -8.37
CA SER A 342 -9.66 2.39 -8.77
C SER A 342 -10.29 3.66 -9.32
N VAL A 343 -9.56 4.77 -9.28
CA VAL A 343 -9.86 5.96 -10.08
C VAL A 343 -9.25 5.81 -11.48
N SER A 344 -10.03 6.14 -12.51
CA SER A 344 -9.58 6.04 -13.90
C SER A 344 -8.50 7.07 -14.22
N ASP A 345 -7.36 6.61 -14.74
CA ASP A 345 -6.28 7.47 -15.25
C ASP A 345 -6.73 8.38 -16.40
N GLU A 346 -7.67 7.91 -17.24
CA GLU A 346 -8.16 8.64 -18.42
C GLU A 346 -9.27 9.63 -18.06
N SER A 347 -9.99 9.35 -16.97
CA SER A 347 -11.08 10.19 -16.47
C SER A 347 -11.00 10.23 -14.95
N PRO A 348 -10.19 11.12 -14.35
CA PRO A 348 -10.00 11.19 -12.90
C PRO A 348 -11.27 11.55 -12.09
N THR A 349 -12.41 11.75 -12.75
CA THR A 349 -13.75 11.84 -12.13
C THR A 349 -14.45 10.50 -11.98
N THR A 350 -13.96 9.45 -12.63
CA THR A 350 -14.63 8.15 -12.67
C THR A 350 -13.96 7.20 -11.71
N ILE A 351 -14.72 6.80 -10.69
CA ILE A 351 -14.31 5.74 -9.78
C ILE A 351 -14.90 4.43 -10.29
N ASN A 352 -14.03 3.52 -10.71
CA ASN A 352 -14.42 2.15 -11.01
C ASN A 352 -14.50 1.38 -9.69
N LEU A 353 -15.68 0.85 -9.35
CA LEU A 353 -15.91 0.12 -8.12
C LEU A 353 -16.22 -1.35 -8.40
N ASN A 354 -15.64 -2.24 -7.60
CA ASN A 354 -16.02 -3.64 -7.64
C ASN A 354 -17.48 -3.82 -7.17
N ALA A 355 -18.31 -4.33 -8.07
CA ALA A 355 -19.73 -4.61 -7.87
C ALA A 355 -20.05 -5.62 -6.75
N GLN A 356 -19.06 -6.38 -6.28
CA GLN A 356 -19.19 -7.36 -5.20
C GLN A 356 -18.93 -6.77 -3.81
N LEU A 357 -18.46 -5.52 -3.72
CA LEU A 357 -18.22 -4.87 -2.43
C LEU A 357 -19.54 -4.60 -1.70
N ALA A 358 -19.55 -4.91 -0.41
CA ALA A 358 -20.71 -4.68 0.47
C ALA A 358 -20.26 -4.26 1.88
N GLY A 359 -21.21 -3.74 2.66
CA GLY A 359 -20.99 -3.37 4.07
C GLY A 359 -19.83 -2.39 4.26
N THR A 360 -19.06 -2.58 5.33
CA THR A 360 -17.91 -1.72 5.68
C THR A 360 -16.84 -1.68 4.59
N ALA A 361 -16.63 -2.78 3.86
CA ALA A 361 -15.63 -2.83 2.79
C ALA A 361 -15.97 -1.85 1.67
N LEU A 362 -17.25 -1.79 1.26
CA LEU A 362 -17.72 -0.79 0.30
C LEU A 362 -17.51 0.63 0.81
N LEU A 363 -17.94 0.93 2.06
CA LEU A 363 -17.86 2.27 2.63
C LEU A 363 -16.41 2.78 2.66
N LYS A 364 -15.48 1.96 3.13
CA LYS A 364 -14.05 2.30 3.16
C LYS A 364 -13.48 2.49 1.76
N THR A 365 -13.80 1.58 0.84
CA THR A 365 -13.29 1.63 -0.53
C THR A 365 -13.77 2.90 -1.23
N VAL A 366 -15.06 3.22 -1.17
CA VAL A 366 -15.59 4.47 -1.74
C VAL A 366 -14.88 5.69 -1.17
N SER A 367 -14.71 5.77 0.15
CA SER A 367 -14.00 6.89 0.79
C SER A 367 -12.52 6.99 0.43
N HIS A 368 -11.85 5.84 0.23
CA HIS A 368 -10.45 5.77 -0.17
C HIS A 368 -10.27 6.22 -1.63
N GLU A 369 -11.03 5.64 -2.55
CA GLU A 369 -11.01 6.05 -3.96
C GLU A 369 -11.36 7.53 -4.13
N PHE A 370 -12.24 8.04 -3.28
CA PHE A 370 -12.56 9.46 -3.26
C PHE A 370 -11.33 10.33 -2.90
N GLY A 371 -10.46 9.85 -2.01
CA GLY A 371 -9.18 10.50 -1.73
C GLY A 371 -8.28 10.64 -2.96
N HIS A 372 -8.27 9.64 -3.85
CA HIS A 372 -7.58 9.74 -5.13
C HIS A 372 -8.21 10.78 -6.05
N VAL A 373 -9.55 10.90 -6.08
CA VAL A 373 -10.22 11.96 -6.84
C VAL A 373 -9.86 13.35 -6.31
N LEU A 374 -9.68 13.48 -4.99
CA LEU A 374 -9.18 14.71 -4.37
C LEU A 374 -7.72 15.01 -4.72
N GLY A 375 -6.95 13.99 -5.12
CA GLY A 375 -5.56 14.11 -5.56
C GLY A 375 -4.53 13.52 -4.58
N PHE A 376 -4.97 12.79 -3.54
CA PHE A 376 -4.05 12.10 -2.64
C PHE A 376 -3.61 10.76 -3.23
N PRO A 377 -2.31 10.44 -3.22
CA PRO A 377 -1.84 9.13 -3.66
C PRO A 377 -2.14 8.06 -2.59
N ASP A 378 -1.97 6.81 -3.00
CA ASP A 378 -1.80 5.70 -2.07
C ASP A 378 -0.56 5.92 -1.20
N CYS A 379 -0.65 5.56 0.08
CA CYS A 379 0.53 5.45 0.96
C CYS A 379 0.92 4.00 1.23
N TYR A 380 0.92 3.17 0.20
CA TYR A 380 1.67 1.91 0.16
C TYR A 380 2.74 1.98 -0.93
N ILE A 381 3.74 1.12 -0.81
CA ILE A 381 4.78 0.94 -1.82
C ILE A 381 4.68 -0.46 -2.38
N GLU A 382 4.82 -0.57 -3.69
CA GLU A 382 4.88 -1.83 -4.41
C GLU A 382 5.88 -1.76 -5.55
N TYR A 383 6.85 -2.66 -5.57
CA TYR A 383 7.86 -2.75 -6.63
C TYR A 383 8.37 -4.17 -6.85
N TYR A 384 9.02 -4.41 -7.99
CA TYR A 384 9.59 -5.72 -8.34
C TYR A 384 11.12 -5.71 -8.23
N GLN A 385 11.66 -6.46 -7.26
CA GLN A 385 13.09 -6.61 -7.05
C GLN A 385 13.67 -7.67 -8.01
N ARG A 386 14.22 -7.21 -9.15
CA ARG A 386 14.74 -8.09 -10.23
C ARG A 386 15.75 -9.14 -9.75
N SER A 387 16.64 -8.78 -8.82
CA SER A 387 17.69 -9.68 -8.34
C SER A 387 17.14 -10.89 -7.58
N LYS A 388 16.04 -10.71 -6.84
CA LYS A 388 15.39 -11.78 -6.08
C LYS A 388 14.21 -12.41 -6.81
N LYS A 389 13.71 -11.76 -7.86
CA LYS A 389 12.49 -12.13 -8.59
C LYS A 389 11.25 -12.11 -7.71
N GLU A 390 11.12 -11.07 -6.90
CA GLU A 390 10.02 -10.93 -5.94
C GLU A 390 9.39 -9.55 -6.05
N ILE A 391 8.08 -9.48 -5.88
CA ILE A 391 7.36 -8.22 -5.65
C ILE A 391 7.37 -7.97 -4.14
N ILE A 392 7.72 -6.74 -3.77
CA ILE A 392 7.72 -6.26 -2.40
C ILE A 392 6.53 -5.32 -2.27
N TYR A 393 5.68 -5.52 -1.26
CA TYR A 393 4.58 -4.64 -0.92
C TYR A 393 4.60 -4.31 0.57
N TYR A 394 4.37 -3.05 0.93
CA TYR A 394 4.14 -2.65 2.31
C TYR A 394 3.36 -1.34 2.41
N GLU A 395 2.63 -1.18 3.50
CA GLU A 395 1.84 0.01 3.83
C GLU A 395 2.69 0.95 4.68
N LEU A 396 2.75 2.22 4.28
CA LEU A 396 3.31 3.28 5.12
C LEU A 396 2.31 3.57 6.24
N GLU A 397 2.82 3.87 7.43
CA GLU A 397 1.98 4.14 8.59
C GLU A 397 0.83 3.11 8.82
N ALA A 398 1.10 1.81 8.65
CA ALA A 398 0.08 0.75 8.83
C ALA A 398 -0.68 0.80 10.18
N GLU A 399 -0.13 1.54 11.16
CA GLU A 399 -0.65 1.76 12.50
C GLU A 399 -1.41 3.11 12.68
N SER A 400 -1.29 4.09 11.76
CA SER A 400 -1.80 5.47 11.96
C SER A 400 -3.29 5.66 11.69
N GLN A 401 -4.03 4.59 11.38
CA GLN A 401 -5.45 4.65 11.01
C GLN A 401 -5.74 5.58 9.80
N ASN A 402 -4.73 5.94 9.01
CA ASN A 402 -4.89 6.71 7.80
C ASN A 402 -5.57 5.88 6.70
N LEU A 403 -6.74 6.33 6.25
CA LEU A 403 -7.53 5.64 5.23
C LEU A 403 -6.80 5.54 3.87
N MET A 404 -5.92 6.49 3.56
CA MET A 404 -5.15 6.44 2.31
C MET A 404 -4.01 5.41 2.35
N CYS A 405 -3.66 4.87 3.53
CA CYS A 405 -2.52 3.95 3.66
C CYS A 405 -2.94 2.51 3.89
N SER A 406 -4.07 2.29 4.58
CA SER A 406 -4.51 0.95 4.96
C SER A 406 -6.02 0.83 4.93
N HIS A 407 -6.56 -0.04 4.09
CA HIS A 407 -7.99 -0.36 4.12
C HIS A 407 -8.38 -1.11 5.40
N LYS A 408 -7.42 -1.83 6.01
CA LYS A 408 -7.65 -2.67 7.18
C LYS A 408 -7.94 -1.81 8.41
N ASN A 409 -7.01 -0.94 8.78
CA ASN A 409 -7.09 -0.14 10.01
C ASN A 409 -7.36 1.34 9.75
N GLY A 410 -7.42 1.75 8.48
CA GLY A 410 -7.76 3.10 8.09
C GLY A 410 -9.22 3.41 8.35
N TRP A 411 -9.46 4.50 9.07
CA TRP A 411 -10.79 5.10 9.28
C TRP A 411 -10.72 6.59 9.62
N LYS A 412 -9.55 7.23 9.41
CA LYS A 412 -9.34 8.65 9.64
C LYS A 412 -8.55 9.26 8.48
N ILE A 413 -8.72 10.56 8.31
CA ILE A 413 -7.91 11.40 7.43
C ILE A 413 -7.08 12.31 8.34
N PRO A 414 -5.74 12.38 8.18
CA PRO A 414 -4.90 13.28 8.95
C PRO A 414 -5.27 14.75 8.76
N ASP A 415 -5.12 15.58 9.80
CA ASP A 415 -5.50 17.00 9.73
C ASP A 415 -4.72 17.77 8.64
N SER A 416 -3.47 17.40 8.39
CA SER A 416 -2.63 17.97 7.35
C SER A 416 -3.20 17.78 5.93
N TYR A 417 -4.08 16.80 5.71
CA TYR A 417 -4.73 16.63 4.41
C TYR A 417 -5.80 17.70 4.18
N PHE A 418 -6.56 18.06 5.22
CA PHE A 418 -7.55 19.12 5.12
C PHE A 418 -6.89 20.49 4.89
N GLU A 419 -5.75 20.74 5.53
CA GLU A 419 -4.96 21.96 5.30
C GLU A 419 -4.52 22.06 3.83
N GLN A 420 -4.01 20.97 3.26
CA GLN A 420 -3.62 20.90 1.85
C GLN A 420 -4.82 21.11 0.91
N LEU A 421 -5.99 20.53 1.21
CA LEU A 421 -7.19 20.73 0.39
C LEU A 421 -7.65 22.20 0.40
N VAL A 422 -7.61 22.86 1.56
CA VAL A 422 -7.97 24.28 1.67
C VAL A 422 -7.00 25.16 0.88
N GLU A 423 -5.70 24.90 0.99
CA GLU A 423 -4.67 25.69 0.31
C GLU A 423 -4.66 25.45 -1.20
N GLN A 424 -4.79 24.18 -1.62
CA GLN A 424 -4.46 23.76 -2.97
C GLN A 424 -5.68 23.34 -3.80
N SER A 425 -6.83 23.02 -3.21
CA SER A 425 -8.00 22.54 -3.96
C SER A 425 -9.21 23.48 -3.89
N CYS A 426 -9.26 24.43 -2.96
CA CYS A 426 -10.41 25.34 -2.84
C CYS A 426 -10.37 26.52 -3.82
N LEU A 427 -11.54 26.82 -4.41
CA LEU A 427 -11.89 28.06 -5.08
C LEU A 427 -12.94 28.77 -4.23
N PHE A 428 -12.54 29.86 -3.57
CA PHE A 428 -13.39 30.65 -2.69
C PHE A 428 -14.22 31.69 -3.44
#